data_AF-A0A7I8L6L3-F1
#
_entry.id   AF-A0A7I8L6L3-F1
#
_cell.length_a   1.000
_cell.length_b   1.000
_cell.length_c   1.000
_cell.angle_alpha   90.00
_cell.angle_beta   90.00
_cell.angle_gamma   90.00
#
_symmetry.space_group_name_H-M   'P 1'
#
loop_
_entity.id
_entity.type
_entity.pdbx_description
1 polymer ?
#
loop_
_entity_poly.entity_id
_entity_poly.type
_entity_poly.pdbx_seq_one_letter_code
_entity_poly.pdbx_strand_id
1 'polypeptide(L)'
;MAGILPSPASISGLGASLAGPSAAAPGGAASSRRAVTLSSLCLSPRCSDLPSSSRRIPLKGSPFSPLRLHFLKNARGGGVRKSSGAASATSFASDPGQLKSAREDIKELLKTKFCHPIMIRLGWHDSGTYDKNIEEWPKRGGADGSLRFEPELKHGANAGLINALNLLQPIKDKYPGVTYADLFQLASATAIEEAGGPKIPMKYGRLDVTDPEQCPEEGKLPDAGPPSPAAHLREVFYRMSLDDKEIVALSGAHTLGRSRPERSGWGKPETKYTKDGPGAPGGQSWTVQWLKFDNSYFKDIKEKKDEDLLVLPTDAALFEDPSFKVYAEKYAEDQEAFFKDYAEAHAKLSNLGAKFDPPDGFSIDDDLKEAQPEKFVAAKYSSGNRELSDSMKQKIRAEYEAIGGSPDKPLQSNYFLNIMIFIAGLALLTSLLGN
;
A
#
# COMPACT_ATOMS: atom_id res chain seq x y z
N MET A 1 11.34 11.41 56.23
CA MET A 1 10.68 10.28 56.91
C MET A 1 10.31 9.27 55.86
N ALA A 2 10.74 8.01 55.99
CA ALA A 2 10.53 6.98 54.99
C ALA A 2 10.31 5.62 55.64
N GLY A 3 9.33 4.87 55.14
CA GLY A 3 9.45 3.42 55.01
C GLY A 3 8.85 2.51 56.10
N ILE A 4 7.98 1.61 55.60
CA ILE A 4 8.01 0.16 55.87
C ILE A 4 7.26 -0.36 57.12
N LEU A 5 6.15 -1.06 56.85
CA LEU A 5 5.55 -2.13 57.69
C LEU A 5 6.27 -3.47 57.42
N PRO A 6 6.20 -4.45 58.34
CA PRO A 6 5.23 -5.53 58.10
C PRO A 6 4.56 -6.11 59.37
N SER A 7 3.47 -6.87 59.16
CA SER A 7 2.81 -7.80 60.11
C SER A 7 3.42 -9.21 59.98
N PRO A 8 3.17 -10.23 60.85
CA PRO A 8 1.90 -10.98 60.80
C PRO A 8 1.43 -11.71 62.11
N ALA A 9 0.37 -12.52 61.97
CA ALA A 9 -0.08 -13.65 62.82
C ALA A 9 -0.76 -13.33 64.17
N SER A 10 -1.78 -14.02 64.71
CA SER A 10 -2.85 -14.97 64.29
C SER A 10 -3.28 -15.72 65.57
N ILE A 11 -4.56 -16.07 65.80
CA ILE A 11 -5.04 -17.37 66.37
C ILE A 11 -6.56 -17.39 66.66
N SER A 12 -7.20 -18.41 66.07
CA SER A 12 -8.51 -19.10 66.21
C SER A 12 -9.62 -18.78 67.25
N GLY A 13 -10.85 -19.05 66.80
CA GLY A 13 -11.92 -19.76 67.55
C GLY A 13 -13.18 -18.92 67.87
N LEU A 14 -14.42 -19.43 67.90
CA LEU A 14 -15.01 -20.74 67.58
C LEU A 14 -16.57 -20.56 67.56
N GLY A 15 -17.35 -21.34 66.79
CA GLY A 15 -18.83 -21.37 66.92
C GLY A 15 -19.59 -21.72 65.62
N ALA A 16 -20.53 -22.67 65.68
CA ALA A 16 -21.18 -23.27 64.51
C ALA A 16 -22.70 -23.51 64.68
N SER A 17 -23.44 -23.57 63.56
CA SER A 17 -24.67 -24.35 63.31
C SER A 17 -25.12 -24.11 61.85
N LEU A 18 -25.00 -25.04 60.89
CA LEU A 18 -25.84 -26.23 60.65
C LEU A 18 -27.33 -25.95 60.38
N ALA A 19 -27.73 -26.02 59.09
CA ALA A 19 -28.80 -26.90 58.56
C ALA A 19 -29.01 -26.67 57.03
N GLY A 20 -29.11 -27.74 56.24
CA GLY A 20 -29.60 -27.73 54.85
C GLY A 20 -30.89 -28.57 54.74
N PRO A 21 -31.08 -29.35 53.66
CA PRO A 21 -31.32 -28.91 52.28
C PRO A 21 -32.59 -29.57 51.69
N SER A 22 -33.04 -29.18 50.49
CA SER A 22 -33.76 -30.12 49.59
C SER A 22 -33.84 -29.62 48.15
N ALA A 23 -33.93 -30.56 47.20
CA ALA A 23 -34.14 -30.34 45.78
C ALA A 23 -35.35 -31.15 45.30
N ALA A 24 -36.08 -30.68 44.26
CA ALA A 24 -36.82 -31.52 43.30
C ALA A 24 -37.49 -30.69 42.18
N ALA A 25 -37.56 -31.26 40.99
CA ALA A 25 -38.50 -30.97 39.90
C ALA A 25 -39.24 -32.32 39.56
N PRO A 26 -40.10 -32.49 38.53
CA PRO A 26 -40.61 -31.56 37.50
C PRO A 26 -42.15 -31.70 37.20
N GLY A 27 -42.64 -31.04 36.13
CA GLY A 27 -44.00 -31.19 35.53
C GLY A 27 -44.98 -30.04 35.88
N GLY A 28 -46.03 -29.72 35.12
CA GLY A 28 -46.47 -30.17 33.79
C GLY A 28 -47.90 -29.67 33.45
N ALA A 29 -48.12 -29.19 32.22
CA ALA A 29 -49.41 -28.96 31.52
C ALA A 29 -50.50 -27.96 32.05
N ALA A 30 -50.71 -26.91 31.24
CA ALA A 30 -51.98 -26.48 30.61
C ALA A 30 -53.11 -25.68 31.34
N SER A 31 -53.60 -24.68 30.58
CA SER A 31 -54.98 -24.15 30.52
C SER A 31 -55.47 -23.11 31.56
N SER A 32 -55.67 -21.86 31.11
CA SER A 32 -57.04 -21.35 30.97
C SER A 32 -57.15 -20.21 29.92
N ARG A 33 -58.35 -20.03 29.39
CA ARG A 33 -58.68 -19.16 28.24
C ARG A 33 -59.07 -17.75 28.68
N ARG A 34 -58.82 -16.75 27.81
CA ARG A 34 -59.89 -15.85 27.38
C ARG A 34 -59.65 -15.32 25.97
N ALA A 35 -60.61 -15.57 25.08
CA ALA A 35 -60.65 -15.02 23.74
C ALA A 35 -61.67 -13.87 23.68
N VAL A 36 -61.47 -12.93 22.75
CA VAL A 36 -62.51 -12.00 22.31
C VAL A 36 -62.60 -12.07 20.79
N THR A 37 -63.83 -12.21 20.30
CA THR A 37 -64.24 -12.33 18.89
C THR A 37 -64.27 -10.96 18.19
N LEU A 38 -63.78 -10.77 16.95
CA LEU A 38 -64.22 -11.26 15.61
C LEU A 38 -65.27 -10.35 14.95
N SER A 39 -64.98 -9.92 13.71
CA SER A 39 -65.82 -9.29 12.63
C SER A 39 -65.28 -7.91 12.17
N SER A 40 -65.46 -7.40 10.95
CA SER A 40 -65.61 -7.86 9.54
C SER A 40 -66.13 -6.64 8.71
N LEU A 41 -66.03 -6.65 7.36
CA LEU A 41 -66.65 -5.68 6.41
C LEU A 41 -66.02 -4.25 6.38
N CYS A 42 -66.03 -3.45 5.28
CA CYS A 42 -66.08 -3.69 3.82
C CYS A 42 -65.83 -2.38 3.02
N LEU A 43 -65.63 -2.52 1.69
CA LEU A 43 -65.92 -1.56 0.59
C LEU A 43 -65.02 -0.34 0.28
N SER A 44 -64.92 -0.08 -1.02
CA SER A 44 -64.40 1.13 -1.69
C SER A 44 -65.56 2.01 -2.22
N PRO A 45 -65.30 3.27 -2.61
CA PRO A 45 -65.55 3.73 -4.00
C PRO A 45 -64.41 4.64 -4.55
N ARG A 46 -63.99 4.65 -5.82
CA ARG A 46 -64.61 4.93 -7.16
C ARG A 46 -64.64 6.42 -7.58
N CYS A 47 -63.96 6.71 -8.71
CA CYS A 47 -64.03 7.79 -9.74
C CYS A 47 -64.63 9.18 -9.41
N SER A 48 -64.20 10.29 -10.05
CA SER A 48 -63.61 10.46 -11.41
C SER A 48 -62.43 11.48 -11.40
N ASP A 49 -61.98 12.21 -12.45
CA ASP A 49 -62.42 12.40 -13.85
C ASP A 49 -61.26 12.86 -14.80
N LEU A 50 -61.60 13.30 -16.02
CA LEU A 50 -60.74 13.75 -17.14
C LEU A 50 -61.22 15.12 -17.67
N PRO A 51 -60.43 15.94 -18.43
CA PRO A 51 -60.18 15.63 -19.86
C PRO A 51 -58.90 16.19 -20.54
N SER A 52 -58.50 15.51 -21.64
CA SER A 52 -57.99 16.02 -22.94
C SER A 52 -56.80 17.03 -22.99
N SER A 53 -55.80 16.94 -23.89
CA SER A 53 -55.86 16.42 -25.28
C SER A 53 -54.49 16.05 -25.87
N SER A 54 -54.49 14.95 -26.67
CA SER A 54 -53.68 14.70 -27.89
C SER A 54 -52.13 14.75 -27.86
N ARG A 55 -51.40 13.65 -28.13
CA ARG A 55 -51.11 13.02 -29.46
C ARG A 55 -50.22 13.91 -30.36
N ARG A 56 -49.12 13.46 -31.00
CA ARG A 56 -48.68 12.10 -31.43
C ARG A 56 -47.14 11.97 -31.47
N ILE A 57 -46.64 10.74 -31.39
CA ILE A 57 -45.35 10.29 -32.00
C ILE A 57 -45.69 9.76 -33.42
N PRO A 58 -44.83 9.87 -34.45
CA PRO A 58 -44.03 8.70 -34.85
C PRO A 58 -42.65 8.97 -35.50
N LEU A 59 -41.68 8.12 -35.11
CA LEU A 59 -40.71 7.36 -35.94
C LEU A 59 -39.68 8.04 -36.89
N LYS A 60 -38.42 7.61 -36.66
CA LYS A 60 -37.35 7.20 -37.60
C LYS A 60 -37.15 7.94 -38.93
N GLY A 61 -35.94 8.49 -39.12
CA GLY A 61 -35.37 8.72 -40.46
C GLY A 61 -34.12 9.61 -40.51
N SER A 62 -32.94 9.00 -40.62
CA SER A 62 -31.82 9.55 -41.40
C SER A 62 -31.92 8.93 -42.82
N PRO A 63 -31.38 9.52 -43.91
CA PRO A 63 -30.15 10.32 -43.95
C PRO A 63 -30.18 11.53 -44.94
N PHE A 64 -28.97 11.99 -45.29
CA PHE A 64 -28.56 12.91 -46.39
C PHE A 64 -28.25 14.38 -46.05
N SER A 65 -27.08 14.79 -46.53
CA SER A 65 -26.53 16.15 -46.53
C SER A 65 -27.28 17.09 -47.49
N PRO A 66 -27.00 18.39 -47.38
CA PRO A 66 -26.71 19.14 -48.60
C PRO A 66 -25.31 19.78 -48.58
N LEU A 67 -24.75 19.93 -49.79
CA LEU A 67 -23.50 20.62 -50.04
C LEU A 67 -23.67 22.16 -49.98
N ARG A 68 -22.65 22.80 -49.40
CA ARG A 68 -21.96 23.99 -49.95
C ARG A 68 -22.78 25.27 -50.16
N LEU A 69 -22.43 26.31 -49.39
CA LEU A 69 -22.36 27.67 -49.93
C LEU A 69 -21.00 28.27 -49.63
N HIS A 70 -20.33 28.77 -50.67
CA HIS A 70 -19.04 29.45 -50.57
C HIS A 70 -19.23 30.89 -50.07
N PHE A 71 -18.38 31.31 -49.13
CA PHE A 71 -18.09 32.73 -48.93
C PHE A 71 -16.58 32.97 -49.00
N LEU A 72 -16.13 33.52 -50.13
CA LEU A 72 -14.77 34.00 -50.33
C LEU A 72 -14.58 35.33 -49.59
N LYS A 73 -13.62 35.40 -48.67
CA LYS A 73 -12.90 36.64 -48.35
C LYS A 73 -11.40 36.38 -48.27
N ASN A 74 -10.66 36.98 -49.19
CA ASN A 74 -9.21 37.05 -49.17
C ASN A 74 -8.72 37.94 -48.02
N ALA A 75 -7.70 37.49 -47.29
CA ALA A 75 -6.69 38.36 -46.69
C ALA A 75 -5.35 37.62 -46.69
N ARG A 76 -4.27 38.33 -47.06
CA ARG A 76 -2.91 37.77 -47.23
C ARG A 76 -2.09 37.85 -45.94
N GLY A 77 -1.16 36.92 -45.79
CA GLY A 77 0.17 37.19 -45.22
C GLY A 77 0.40 36.67 -43.79
N GLY A 78 1.62 36.17 -43.54
CA GLY A 78 2.09 35.78 -42.20
C GLY A 78 2.30 34.28 -42.01
N GLY A 79 3.23 33.67 -42.78
CA GLY A 79 3.62 32.28 -42.55
C GLY A 79 4.44 32.12 -41.28
N VAL A 80 3.86 31.52 -40.24
CA VAL A 80 4.61 30.97 -39.09
C VAL A 80 4.40 29.46 -39.09
N ARG A 81 5.45 28.71 -39.43
CA ARG A 81 5.49 27.25 -39.24
C ARG A 81 5.56 26.97 -37.74
N LYS A 82 4.40 26.86 -37.08
CA LYS A 82 4.33 26.12 -35.81
C LYS A 82 4.51 24.65 -36.14
N SER A 83 5.71 24.13 -35.88
CA SER A 83 5.95 22.69 -35.79
C SER A 83 5.19 22.16 -34.58
N SER A 84 3.92 21.81 -34.76
CA SER A 84 3.16 21.00 -33.82
C SER A 84 3.71 19.57 -33.87
N GLY A 85 4.90 19.37 -33.33
CA GLY A 85 5.35 18.07 -32.88
C GLY A 85 4.45 17.68 -31.72
N ALA A 86 3.35 17.01 -32.01
CA ALA A 86 2.67 16.21 -31.00
C ALA A 86 3.68 15.14 -30.58
N ALA A 87 4.34 15.38 -29.45
CA ALA A 87 5.16 14.37 -28.81
C ALA A 87 4.22 13.22 -28.44
N SER A 88 4.30 12.13 -29.21
CA SER A 88 3.71 10.86 -28.81
C SER A 88 4.26 10.55 -27.42
N ALA A 89 3.39 10.47 -26.41
CA ALA A 89 3.74 10.17 -25.03
C ALA A 89 4.18 8.71 -24.95
N THR A 90 5.41 8.47 -25.39
CA THR A 90 6.09 7.19 -25.30
C THR A 90 6.33 6.93 -23.82
N SER A 91 5.75 5.85 -23.30
CA SER A 91 5.84 5.45 -21.90
C SER A 91 7.28 5.09 -21.56
N PHE A 92 8.06 6.06 -21.09
CA PHE A 92 9.39 5.84 -20.54
C PHE A 92 9.27 5.60 -19.02
N ALA A 93 10.07 4.67 -18.52
CA ALA A 93 10.22 4.49 -17.07
C ALA A 93 10.90 5.69 -16.41
N SER A 94 10.75 5.77 -15.09
CA SER A 94 11.26 6.88 -14.30
C SER A 94 12.79 7.01 -14.32
N ASP A 95 13.28 8.24 -14.33
CA ASP A 95 14.68 8.58 -14.14
C ASP A 95 15.10 8.37 -12.66
N PRO A 96 16.13 7.56 -12.35
CA PRO A 96 16.55 7.29 -10.97
C PRO A 96 17.01 8.52 -10.19
N GLY A 97 17.61 9.53 -10.86
CA GLY A 97 18.09 10.76 -10.22
C GLY A 97 16.95 11.69 -9.81
N GLN A 98 15.95 11.83 -10.68
CA GLN A 98 14.72 12.56 -10.39
C GLN A 98 13.88 11.85 -9.33
N LEU A 99 13.79 10.51 -9.31
CA LEU A 99 13.10 9.78 -8.24
C LEU A 99 13.71 10.05 -6.85
N LYS A 100 15.04 10.06 -6.73
CA LYS A 100 15.71 10.42 -5.47
C LYS A 100 15.37 11.84 -5.03
N SER A 101 15.36 12.78 -5.98
CA SER A 101 15.05 14.18 -5.71
C SER A 101 13.57 14.38 -5.33
N ALA A 102 12.65 13.68 -6.01
CA ALA A 102 11.23 13.65 -5.70
C ALA A 102 10.97 13.07 -4.30
N ARG A 103 11.75 12.08 -3.85
CA ARG A 103 11.66 11.55 -2.48
C ARG A 103 11.98 12.60 -1.41
N GLU A 104 13.01 13.40 -1.60
CA GLU A 104 13.34 14.45 -0.62
C GLU A 104 12.28 15.56 -0.61
N ASP A 105 11.75 15.96 -1.76
CA ASP A 105 10.59 16.86 -1.85
C ASP A 105 9.33 16.26 -1.17
N ILE A 106 9.09 14.95 -1.30
CA ILE A 106 8.00 14.24 -0.60
C ILE A 106 8.21 14.30 0.91
N LYS A 107 9.43 14.08 1.43
CA LYS A 107 9.70 14.19 2.87
C LYS A 107 9.37 15.60 3.41
N GLU A 108 9.72 16.65 2.65
CA GLU A 108 9.40 18.02 3.03
C GLU A 108 7.89 18.31 2.96
N LEU A 109 7.20 17.78 1.95
CA LEU A 109 5.73 17.83 1.85
C LEU A 109 5.05 17.13 3.04
N LEU A 110 5.55 15.96 3.45
CA LEU A 110 5.05 15.18 4.58
C LEU A 110 5.23 15.93 5.90
N LYS A 111 6.41 16.50 6.15
CA LYS A 111 6.71 17.35 7.33
C LYS A 111 5.85 18.60 7.39
N THR A 112 5.60 19.23 6.24
CA THR A 112 4.85 20.50 6.15
C THR A 112 3.33 20.30 6.22
N LYS A 113 2.81 19.20 5.66
CA LYS A 113 1.35 18.99 5.46
C LYS A 113 0.75 17.86 6.28
N PHE A 114 1.58 17.06 6.95
CA PHE A 114 1.16 15.89 7.75
C PHE A 114 0.31 14.89 6.96
N CYS A 115 0.60 14.76 5.66
CA CYS A 115 -0.24 14.05 4.70
C CYS A 115 0.11 12.55 4.53
N HIS A 116 0.96 11.97 5.39
CA HIS A 116 1.35 10.56 5.36
C HIS A 116 0.20 9.59 5.05
N PRO A 117 -0.96 9.65 5.75
CA PRO A 117 -1.99 8.63 5.56
C PRO A 117 -2.67 8.68 4.18
N ILE A 118 -2.79 9.86 3.56
CA ILE A 118 -3.44 9.98 2.25
C ILE A 118 -2.51 9.54 1.11
N MET A 119 -1.20 9.63 1.29
CA MET A 119 -0.21 9.12 0.34
C MET A 119 -0.16 7.58 0.36
N ILE A 120 -0.27 6.98 1.56
CA ILE A 120 -0.37 5.52 1.70
C ILE A 120 -1.66 5.00 1.07
N ARG A 121 -2.79 5.67 1.33
CA ARG A 121 -4.06 5.34 0.68
C ARG A 121 -3.97 5.51 -0.84
N LEU A 122 -3.30 6.55 -1.36
CA LEU A 122 -3.14 6.72 -2.81
C LEU A 122 -2.40 5.53 -3.44
N GLY A 123 -1.26 5.12 -2.87
CA GLY A 123 -0.49 3.96 -3.37
C GLY A 123 -1.23 2.62 -3.26
N TRP A 124 -1.98 2.40 -2.17
CA TRP A 124 -2.87 1.24 -2.00
C TRP A 124 -3.99 1.23 -3.06
N HIS A 125 -4.66 2.35 -3.30
CA HIS A 125 -5.81 2.39 -4.21
C HIS A 125 -5.42 2.19 -5.69
N ASP A 126 -4.24 2.67 -6.11
CA ASP A 126 -3.69 2.44 -7.46
C ASP A 126 -3.40 0.93 -7.64
N SER A 127 -2.64 0.35 -6.71
CA SER A 127 -2.29 -1.08 -6.70
C SER A 127 -3.51 -2.02 -6.50
N GLY A 128 -4.52 -1.56 -5.78
CA GLY A 128 -5.66 -2.35 -5.28
C GLY A 128 -6.65 -2.80 -6.36
N THR A 129 -6.56 -2.23 -7.55
CA THR A 129 -7.41 -2.60 -8.70
C THR A 129 -6.89 -3.83 -9.45
N TYR A 130 -5.75 -4.41 -9.04
CA TYR A 130 -5.16 -5.56 -9.70
C TYR A 130 -6.07 -6.81 -9.68
N ASP A 131 -6.07 -7.53 -10.80
CA ASP A 131 -6.68 -8.84 -10.97
C ASP A 131 -5.69 -9.83 -11.61
N LYS A 132 -5.31 -10.87 -10.86
CA LYS A 132 -4.40 -11.93 -11.32
C LYS A 132 -4.94 -12.79 -12.47
N ASN A 133 -6.25 -12.75 -12.72
CA ASN A 133 -6.90 -13.55 -13.76
C ASN A 133 -6.86 -12.86 -15.13
N ILE A 134 -6.34 -11.63 -15.21
CA ILE A 134 -6.15 -10.86 -16.44
C ILE A 134 -4.65 -10.73 -16.71
N GLU A 135 -4.18 -11.19 -17.86
CA GLU A 135 -2.75 -11.17 -18.19
C GLU A 135 -2.29 -9.82 -18.74
N GLU A 136 -3.14 -9.17 -19.55
CA GLU A 136 -2.74 -8.01 -20.34
C GLU A 136 -2.62 -6.73 -19.51
N TRP A 137 -1.48 -6.06 -19.62
CA TRP A 137 -1.32 -4.69 -19.17
C TRP A 137 -1.91 -3.71 -20.19
N PRO A 138 -2.68 -2.68 -19.78
CA PRO A 138 -3.04 -2.32 -18.40
C PRO A 138 -4.38 -2.89 -17.90
N LYS A 139 -5.11 -3.67 -18.71
CA LYS A 139 -6.47 -4.18 -18.37
C LYS A 139 -6.57 -4.88 -17.01
N ARG A 140 -5.48 -5.52 -16.58
CA ARG A 140 -5.36 -6.17 -15.27
C ARG A 140 -5.39 -5.21 -14.06
N GLY A 141 -5.31 -3.90 -14.27
CA GLY A 141 -5.20 -2.88 -13.22
C GLY A 141 -3.90 -2.99 -12.42
N GLY A 142 -3.84 -2.30 -11.29
CA GLY A 142 -2.68 -2.25 -10.39
C GLY A 142 -1.86 -0.99 -10.54
N ALA A 143 -0.60 -1.03 -10.10
CA ALA A 143 0.26 0.15 -9.97
C ALA A 143 0.80 0.65 -11.33
N ASP A 144 -0.07 1.29 -12.11
CA ASP A 144 0.21 1.86 -13.44
C ASP A 144 -0.21 3.34 -13.58
N GLY A 145 -0.56 3.98 -12.46
CA GLY A 145 -0.85 5.41 -12.41
C GLY A 145 -2.18 5.81 -13.06
N SER A 146 -3.06 4.85 -13.39
CA SER A 146 -4.42 5.10 -13.90
C SER A 146 -5.27 5.94 -12.94
N LEU A 147 -5.06 5.78 -11.63
CA LEU A 147 -5.74 6.51 -10.56
C LEU A 147 -5.60 8.04 -10.63
N ARG A 148 -4.72 8.58 -11.47
CA ARG A 148 -4.63 10.04 -11.72
C ARG A 148 -5.80 10.58 -12.56
N PHE A 149 -6.51 9.73 -13.30
CA PHE A 149 -7.54 10.16 -14.24
C PHE A 149 -8.92 10.31 -13.58
N GLU A 150 -9.71 11.24 -14.13
CA GLU A 150 -11.02 11.61 -13.58
C GLU A 150 -12.04 10.45 -13.48
N PRO A 151 -12.13 9.48 -14.42
CA PRO A 151 -13.05 8.35 -14.28
C PRO A 151 -12.81 7.55 -13.00
N GLU A 152 -11.55 7.20 -12.73
CA GLU A 152 -11.19 6.38 -11.57
C GLU A 152 -11.18 7.18 -10.26
N LEU A 153 -10.77 8.46 -10.28
CA LEU A 153 -10.91 9.35 -9.13
C LEU A 153 -12.36 9.55 -8.67
N LYS A 154 -13.34 9.33 -9.56
CA LYS A 154 -14.77 9.41 -9.26
C LYS A 154 -15.37 8.15 -8.66
N HIS A 155 -14.66 7.02 -8.67
CA HIS A 155 -15.10 5.81 -7.98
C HIS A 155 -15.33 6.11 -6.48
N GLY A 156 -16.39 5.58 -5.88
CA GLY A 156 -16.77 5.84 -4.49
C GLY A 156 -15.65 5.47 -3.51
N ALA A 157 -14.97 4.35 -3.75
CA ALA A 157 -13.80 3.93 -2.98
C ALA A 157 -12.65 4.96 -3.03
N ASN A 158 -12.53 5.75 -4.10
CA ASN A 158 -11.46 6.72 -4.32
C ASN A 158 -11.79 8.14 -3.81
N ALA A 159 -12.95 8.32 -3.16
CA ALA A 159 -13.41 9.61 -2.63
C ALA A 159 -12.31 10.37 -1.87
N GLY A 160 -12.04 11.59 -2.33
CA GLY A 160 -11.04 12.50 -1.75
C GLY A 160 -9.59 12.29 -2.18
N LEU A 161 -9.24 11.27 -2.98
CA LEU A 161 -7.85 11.04 -3.43
C LEU A 161 -7.32 12.08 -4.41
N ILE A 162 -8.20 12.83 -5.09
CA ILE A 162 -7.83 14.05 -5.84
C ILE A 162 -7.00 15.04 -4.99
N ASN A 163 -7.20 15.07 -3.66
CA ASN A 163 -6.38 15.91 -2.78
C ASN A 163 -4.94 15.42 -2.66
N ALA A 164 -4.70 14.10 -2.72
CA ALA A 164 -3.36 13.53 -2.71
C ALA A 164 -2.64 13.79 -4.05
N LEU A 165 -3.36 13.61 -5.17
CA LEU A 165 -2.86 13.96 -6.51
C LEU A 165 -2.47 15.45 -6.58
N ASN A 166 -3.34 16.35 -6.13
CA ASN A 166 -3.06 17.80 -6.11
C ASN A 166 -1.86 18.19 -5.21
N LEU A 167 -1.58 17.43 -4.14
CA LEU A 167 -0.41 17.63 -3.30
C LEU A 167 0.89 17.13 -3.97
N LEU A 168 0.81 16.08 -4.80
CA LEU A 168 1.94 15.54 -5.55
C LEU A 168 2.19 16.25 -6.90
N GLN A 169 1.19 16.94 -7.46
CA GLN A 169 1.31 17.59 -8.78
C GLN A 169 2.51 18.55 -8.90
N PRO A 170 2.82 19.43 -7.93
CA PRO A 170 3.99 20.30 -8.02
C PRO A 170 5.32 19.53 -8.06
N ILE A 171 5.37 18.36 -7.43
CA ILE A 171 6.54 17.45 -7.46
C ILE A 171 6.61 16.77 -8.83
N LYS A 172 5.48 16.27 -9.35
CA LYS A 172 5.39 15.68 -10.69
C LYS A 172 5.79 16.65 -11.81
N ASP A 173 5.42 17.93 -11.69
CA ASP A 173 5.74 18.99 -12.64
C ASP A 173 7.24 19.35 -12.62
N LYS A 174 7.85 19.35 -11.43
CA LYS A 174 9.30 19.54 -11.24
C LYS A 174 10.13 18.37 -11.78
N TYR A 175 9.58 17.16 -11.78
CA TYR A 175 10.23 15.92 -12.20
C TYR A 175 9.50 15.27 -13.39
N PRO A 176 9.65 15.83 -14.62
CA PRO A 176 8.96 15.32 -15.80
C PRO A 176 9.37 13.88 -16.14
N GLY A 177 10.59 13.46 -15.76
CA GLY A 177 11.08 12.11 -15.94
C GLY A 177 10.66 11.11 -14.85
N VAL A 178 9.73 11.44 -13.96
CA VAL A 178 9.14 10.49 -12.99
C VAL A 178 7.71 10.17 -13.41
N THR A 179 7.34 8.89 -13.49
CA THR A 179 5.96 8.46 -13.81
C THR A 179 5.02 8.68 -12.62
N TYR A 180 3.72 8.85 -12.85
CA TYR A 180 2.72 8.91 -11.78
C TYR A 180 2.69 7.58 -11.00
N ALA A 181 2.78 6.46 -11.71
CA ALA A 181 2.84 5.11 -11.15
C ALA A 181 3.98 4.97 -10.10
N ASP A 182 5.21 5.38 -10.44
CA ASP A 182 6.29 5.37 -9.45
C ASP A 182 6.11 6.45 -8.37
N LEU A 183 5.60 7.64 -8.71
CA LEU A 183 5.42 8.73 -7.76
C LEU A 183 4.42 8.38 -6.64
N PHE A 184 3.33 7.68 -6.97
CA PHE A 184 2.33 7.23 -5.98
C PHE A 184 2.93 6.21 -5.01
N GLN A 185 3.65 5.22 -5.53
CA GLN A 185 4.27 4.19 -4.70
C GLN A 185 5.47 4.74 -3.90
N LEU A 186 6.25 5.66 -4.47
CA LEU A 186 7.30 6.41 -3.77
C LEU A 186 6.72 7.23 -2.61
N ALA A 187 5.62 7.96 -2.84
CA ALA A 187 4.94 8.74 -1.83
C ALA A 187 4.37 7.86 -0.71
N SER A 188 3.78 6.70 -1.05
CA SER A 188 3.31 5.73 -0.06
C SER A 188 4.46 5.17 0.80
N ALA A 189 5.55 4.70 0.19
CA ALA A 189 6.65 4.08 0.95
C ALA A 189 7.38 5.12 1.83
N THR A 190 7.65 6.31 1.28
CA THR A 190 8.27 7.41 2.04
C THR A 190 7.37 7.86 3.21
N ALA A 191 6.04 7.83 3.04
CA ALA A 191 5.10 8.14 4.10
C ALA A 191 5.06 7.10 5.24
N ILE A 192 5.36 5.83 4.97
CA ILE A 192 5.53 4.81 6.01
C ILE A 192 6.84 5.06 6.79
N GLU A 193 7.94 5.26 6.07
CA GLU A 193 9.27 5.46 6.67
C GLU A 193 9.35 6.74 7.53
N GLU A 194 8.89 7.89 7.03
CA GLU A 194 8.88 9.14 7.80
C GLU A 194 7.88 9.13 8.98
N ALA A 195 6.89 8.21 8.97
CA ALA A 195 5.99 7.97 10.11
C ALA A 195 6.58 7.01 11.17
N GLY A 196 7.82 6.56 11.00
CA GLY A 196 8.52 5.64 11.91
C GLY A 196 8.28 4.15 11.63
N GLY A 197 7.73 3.82 10.46
CA GLY A 197 7.49 2.44 10.03
C GLY A 197 8.73 1.73 9.50
N PRO A 198 8.58 0.47 9.07
CA PRO A 198 9.68 -0.30 8.51
C PRO A 198 10.13 0.26 7.15
N LYS A 199 11.42 0.10 6.84
CA LYS A 199 11.94 0.34 5.50
C LYS A 199 11.32 -0.66 4.52
N ILE A 200 10.72 -0.15 3.45
CA ILE A 200 10.06 -1.00 2.45
C ILE A 200 11.07 -1.39 1.35
N PRO A 201 11.21 -2.67 0.96
CA PRO A 201 12.10 -3.10 -0.11
C PRO A 201 11.52 -2.74 -1.50
N MET A 202 11.47 -1.45 -1.79
CA MET A 202 10.88 -0.88 -3.00
C MET A 202 11.77 -1.07 -4.24
N LYS A 203 11.10 -1.22 -5.39
CA LYS A 203 11.67 -1.04 -6.71
C LYS A 203 10.82 -0.08 -7.54
N TYR A 204 11.41 0.48 -8.58
CA TYR A 204 10.86 1.52 -9.44
C TYR A 204 11.10 1.20 -10.92
N GLY A 205 10.64 2.07 -11.81
CA GLY A 205 10.64 1.89 -13.25
C GLY A 205 9.25 1.53 -13.81
N ARG A 206 8.17 1.82 -13.06
CA ARG A 206 6.79 1.58 -13.50
C ARG A 206 6.46 2.50 -14.67
N LEU A 207 5.83 1.94 -15.70
CA LEU A 207 5.25 2.70 -16.81
C LEU A 207 3.87 3.24 -16.44
N ASP A 208 3.61 4.49 -16.78
CA ASP A 208 2.25 5.06 -16.75
C ASP A 208 1.40 4.47 -17.89
N VAL A 209 0.11 4.23 -17.62
CA VAL A 209 -0.92 4.22 -18.68
C VAL A 209 -0.98 5.59 -19.38
N THR A 210 -1.41 5.66 -20.64
CA THR A 210 -1.42 6.91 -21.42
C THR A 210 -2.79 7.61 -21.44
N ASP A 211 -3.89 6.87 -21.39
CA ASP A 211 -5.23 7.35 -21.71
C ASP A 211 -6.28 6.93 -20.65
N PRO A 212 -7.33 7.76 -20.38
CA PRO A 212 -8.32 7.47 -19.34
C PRO A 212 -9.20 6.25 -19.64
N GLU A 213 -9.32 5.83 -20.90
CA GLU A 213 -9.98 4.58 -21.31
C GLU A 213 -9.23 3.32 -20.84
N GLN A 214 -8.02 3.47 -20.29
CA GLN A 214 -7.24 2.38 -19.72
C GLN A 214 -7.47 2.19 -18.21
N CYS A 215 -8.24 3.07 -17.56
CA CYS A 215 -8.63 2.89 -16.16
C CYS A 215 -9.41 1.57 -15.98
N PRO A 216 -9.19 0.85 -14.87
CA PRO A 216 -10.02 -0.29 -14.49
C PRO A 216 -11.46 0.16 -14.19
N GLU A 217 -12.40 -0.77 -14.33
CA GLU A 217 -13.78 -0.57 -13.88
C GLU A 217 -13.89 -0.44 -12.35
N GLU A 218 -14.95 0.25 -11.90
CA GLU A 218 -15.27 0.38 -10.48
C GLU A 218 -15.64 -0.97 -9.83
N GLY A 219 -15.44 -1.10 -8.51
CA GLY A 219 -15.82 -2.28 -7.73
C GLY A 219 -14.68 -3.26 -7.45
N LYS A 220 -13.47 -3.01 -7.96
CA LYS A 220 -12.29 -3.86 -7.65
C LYS A 220 -11.72 -3.63 -6.24
N LEU A 221 -11.97 -2.48 -5.63
CA LEU A 221 -11.49 -2.12 -4.28
C LEU A 221 -12.48 -2.57 -3.19
N PRO A 222 -12.02 -2.85 -1.95
CA PRO A 222 -12.87 -3.43 -0.93
C PRO A 222 -13.78 -2.41 -0.22
N ASP A 223 -15.07 -2.73 -0.13
CA ASP A 223 -15.99 -2.13 0.85
C ASP A 223 -15.57 -2.39 2.31
N ALA A 224 -15.81 -1.40 3.17
CA ALA A 224 -15.55 -1.45 4.61
C ALA A 224 -16.67 -2.12 5.45
N GLY A 225 -17.88 -2.20 4.91
CA GLY A 225 -19.05 -2.77 5.60
C GLY A 225 -19.90 -3.73 4.76
N PRO A 226 -19.30 -4.73 4.09
CA PRO A 226 -20.04 -5.75 3.36
C PRO A 226 -20.80 -6.69 4.34
N PRO A 227 -21.78 -7.49 3.87
CA PRO A 227 -22.52 -8.42 4.73
C PRO A 227 -21.68 -9.52 5.40
N SER A 228 -20.53 -9.87 4.81
CA SER A 228 -19.61 -10.91 5.30
C SER A 228 -18.15 -10.43 5.19
N PRO A 229 -17.66 -9.58 6.10
CA PRO A 229 -16.38 -8.86 5.91
C PRO A 229 -15.16 -9.76 5.71
N ALA A 230 -15.03 -10.86 6.46
CA ALA A 230 -13.88 -11.77 6.28
C ALA A 230 -13.88 -12.48 4.92
N ALA A 231 -15.06 -12.84 4.39
CA ALA A 231 -15.20 -13.47 3.09
C ALA A 231 -14.90 -12.47 1.96
N HIS A 232 -15.41 -11.24 2.08
CA HIS A 232 -15.18 -10.14 1.15
C HIS A 232 -13.70 -9.73 1.08
N LEU A 233 -13.01 -9.65 2.23
CA LEU A 233 -11.56 -9.41 2.26
C LEU A 233 -10.81 -10.50 1.48
N ARG A 234 -11.15 -11.78 1.67
CA ARG A 234 -10.55 -12.87 0.87
C ARG A 234 -10.89 -12.76 -0.61
N GLU A 235 -12.13 -12.46 -0.97
CA GLU A 235 -12.54 -12.30 -2.38
C GLU A 235 -11.68 -11.25 -3.10
N VAL A 236 -11.56 -10.06 -2.51
CA VAL A 236 -10.79 -8.95 -3.10
C VAL A 236 -9.28 -9.24 -3.09
N PHE A 237 -8.71 -9.65 -1.96
CA PHE A 237 -7.26 -9.80 -1.84
C PHE A 237 -6.74 -11.08 -2.50
N TYR A 238 -7.51 -12.18 -2.53
CA TYR A 238 -7.10 -13.38 -3.25
C TYR A 238 -7.11 -13.15 -4.76
N ARG A 239 -7.99 -12.29 -5.30
CA ARG A 239 -7.95 -11.81 -6.69
C ARG A 239 -6.65 -11.05 -6.98
N MET A 240 -6.13 -10.31 -5.99
CA MET A 240 -4.84 -9.62 -6.05
C MET A 240 -3.60 -10.53 -5.83
N SER A 241 -3.78 -11.84 -5.62
CA SER A 241 -2.73 -12.79 -5.21
C SER A 241 -2.11 -12.50 -3.82
N LEU A 242 -2.88 -11.89 -2.92
CA LEU A 242 -2.49 -11.65 -1.53
C LEU A 242 -3.15 -12.71 -0.60
N ASP A 243 -2.40 -13.22 0.38
CA ASP A 243 -2.84 -14.27 1.31
C ASP A 243 -3.40 -13.72 2.65
N ASP A 244 -3.87 -14.62 3.52
CA ASP A 244 -4.42 -14.25 4.84
C ASP A 244 -3.40 -13.50 5.74
N LYS A 245 -2.10 -13.77 5.62
CA LYS A 245 -1.06 -13.05 6.38
C LYS A 245 -0.92 -11.63 5.86
N GLU A 246 -0.91 -11.48 4.53
CA GLU A 246 -0.74 -10.22 3.82
C GLU A 246 -1.98 -9.32 3.95
N ILE A 247 -3.19 -9.88 3.95
CA ILE A 247 -4.45 -9.16 4.29
C ILE A 247 -4.29 -8.49 5.66
N VAL A 248 -4.02 -9.27 6.70
CA VAL A 248 -3.96 -8.77 8.08
C VAL A 248 -2.80 -7.80 8.29
N ALA A 249 -1.65 -8.05 7.66
CA ALA A 249 -0.52 -7.13 7.68
C ALA A 249 -0.90 -5.78 7.04
N LEU A 250 -1.41 -5.78 5.80
CA LEU A 250 -1.73 -4.56 5.05
C LEU A 250 -2.84 -3.73 5.73
N SER A 251 -3.84 -4.37 6.33
CA SER A 251 -4.84 -3.68 7.19
C SER A 251 -4.19 -2.89 8.34
N GLY A 252 -3.01 -3.29 8.82
CA GLY A 252 -2.21 -2.54 9.78
C GLY A 252 -1.86 -1.11 9.34
N ALA A 253 -1.96 -0.77 8.05
CA ALA A 253 -1.85 0.60 7.55
C ALA A 253 -2.87 1.56 8.18
N HIS A 254 -4.01 1.07 8.66
CA HIS A 254 -5.00 1.85 9.42
C HIS A 254 -4.46 2.38 10.77
N THR A 255 -3.27 1.97 11.22
CA THR A 255 -2.55 2.68 12.30
C THR A 255 -2.29 4.14 11.96
N LEU A 256 -2.26 4.50 10.67
CA LEU A 256 -2.12 5.86 10.17
C LEU A 256 -3.45 6.39 9.62
N GLY A 257 -3.78 7.61 10.03
CA GLY A 257 -4.91 8.36 9.50
C GLY A 257 -6.23 8.12 10.18
N ARG A 258 -7.29 8.43 9.43
CA ARG A 258 -8.65 8.61 9.93
C ARG A 258 -9.65 8.54 8.80
N SER A 259 -10.80 7.92 9.08
CA SER A 259 -11.97 7.99 8.20
C SER A 259 -12.71 9.31 8.37
N ARG A 260 -13.52 9.66 7.36
CA ARG A 260 -14.26 10.90 7.25
C ARG A 260 -15.65 10.62 6.66
N PRO A 261 -16.76 10.97 7.34
CA PRO A 261 -18.10 10.69 6.84
C PRO A 261 -18.39 11.41 5.51
N GLU A 262 -17.78 12.58 5.28
CA GLU A 262 -17.88 13.33 4.03
C GLU A 262 -17.05 12.75 2.87
N ARG A 263 -16.33 11.64 3.09
CA ARG A 263 -15.56 10.92 2.06
C ARG A 263 -16.05 9.50 1.88
N SER A 264 -15.89 8.66 2.89
CA SER A 264 -16.21 7.22 2.83
C SER A 264 -17.57 6.88 3.41
N GLY A 265 -18.25 7.83 4.07
CA GLY A 265 -19.44 7.59 4.89
C GLY A 265 -19.14 7.06 6.29
N TRP A 266 -17.88 6.76 6.64
CA TRP A 266 -17.53 6.12 7.92
C TRP A 266 -16.87 7.08 8.92
N GLY A 267 -17.17 6.87 10.20
CA GLY A 267 -16.56 7.54 11.34
C GLY A 267 -17.26 8.84 11.78
N LYS A 268 -16.95 9.30 13.00
CA LYS A 268 -17.41 10.59 13.54
C LYS A 268 -16.85 11.78 12.73
N PRO A 269 -17.56 12.92 12.66
CA PRO A 269 -17.06 14.15 12.01
C PRO A 269 -15.78 14.70 12.64
N GLU A 270 -15.55 14.47 13.93
CA GLU A 270 -14.32 14.78 14.66
C GLU A 270 -14.27 14.01 15.99
N THR A 271 -13.09 13.98 16.62
CA THR A 271 -12.87 13.42 17.97
C THR A 271 -11.84 14.22 18.76
N LYS A 272 -11.65 13.88 20.03
CA LYS A 272 -10.58 14.42 20.89
C LYS A 272 -9.16 14.28 20.30
N TYR A 273 -8.93 13.33 19.39
CA TYR A 273 -7.62 13.07 18.75
C TYR A 273 -7.42 13.81 17.42
N THR A 274 -8.48 14.34 16.81
CA THR A 274 -8.46 14.80 15.41
C THR A 274 -8.92 16.24 15.22
N LYS A 275 -9.63 16.82 16.20
CA LYS A 275 -10.19 18.17 16.18
C LYS A 275 -9.15 19.30 16.07
N ASP A 276 -7.93 19.09 16.56
CA ASP A 276 -6.86 20.11 16.56
C ASP A 276 -5.80 19.87 15.47
N GLY A 277 -6.01 18.87 14.60
CA GLY A 277 -5.01 18.45 13.61
C GLY A 277 -3.89 17.60 14.23
N PRO A 278 -2.64 17.66 13.72
CA PRO A 278 -2.15 18.61 12.71
C PRO A 278 -2.69 18.31 11.29
N GLY A 279 -2.34 19.15 10.32
CA GLY A 279 -3.00 19.15 9.01
C GLY A 279 -4.47 19.58 9.11
N ALA A 280 -5.34 19.09 8.21
CA ALA A 280 -6.76 19.40 8.25
C ALA A 280 -7.47 18.67 9.42
N PRO A 281 -8.16 19.37 10.35
CA PRO A 281 -8.83 18.75 11.51
C PRO A 281 -10.11 17.97 11.13
N GLY A 282 -10.59 17.12 12.04
CA GLY A 282 -11.80 16.30 11.88
C GLY A 282 -11.58 14.88 11.35
N GLY A 283 -12.64 14.09 11.26
CA GLY A 283 -12.63 12.64 11.03
C GLY A 283 -12.34 11.83 12.31
N GLN A 284 -12.37 10.50 12.20
CA GLN A 284 -12.15 9.55 13.30
C GLN A 284 -10.99 8.61 12.98
N SER A 285 -9.97 8.56 13.83
CA SER A 285 -8.80 7.68 13.69
C SER A 285 -9.03 6.31 14.32
N TRP A 286 -8.30 5.29 13.85
CA TRP A 286 -8.25 3.97 14.50
C TRP A 286 -7.35 3.96 15.73
N THR A 287 -6.33 4.83 15.76
CA THR A 287 -5.34 4.93 16.83
C THR A 287 -5.29 6.34 17.42
N VAL A 288 -4.74 6.44 18.63
CA VAL A 288 -4.48 7.73 19.30
C VAL A 288 -3.44 8.56 18.54
N GLN A 289 -2.33 7.92 18.16
CA GLN A 289 -1.20 8.55 17.46
C GLN A 289 -1.30 8.27 15.95
N TRP A 290 -2.35 8.76 15.31
CA TRP A 290 -2.67 8.49 13.90
C TRP A 290 -1.68 9.04 12.85
N LEU A 291 -0.54 9.57 13.28
CA LEU A 291 0.62 9.94 12.43
C LEU A 291 1.88 9.13 12.73
N LYS A 292 1.80 8.15 13.62
CA LYS A 292 2.87 7.21 13.96
C LYS A 292 2.54 5.83 13.41
N PHE A 293 3.48 5.22 12.70
CA PHE A 293 3.38 3.83 12.30
C PHE A 293 3.89 2.93 13.41
N ASP A 294 3.00 2.21 14.08
CA ASP A 294 3.33 1.16 15.04
C ASP A 294 2.22 0.09 15.08
N ASN A 295 2.27 -0.86 16.01
CA ASN A 295 1.25 -1.92 16.10
C ASN A 295 0.01 -1.57 16.94
N SER A 296 -0.21 -0.29 17.27
CA SER A 296 -1.36 0.13 18.11
C SER A 296 -2.71 -0.22 17.48
N TYR A 297 -2.83 -0.18 16.14
CA TYR A 297 -4.04 -0.61 15.43
C TYR A 297 -4.57 -1.97 15.90
N PHE A 298 -3.71 -3.00 15.96
CA PHE A 298 -4.12 -4.35 16.37
C PHE A 298 -4.52 -4.43 17.84
N LYS A 299 -3.98 -3.55 18.69
CA LYS A 299 -4.36 -3.45 20.11
C LYS A 299 -5.71 -2.75 20.24
N ASP A 300 -5.85 -1.59 19.59
CA ASP A 300 -7.02 -0.73 19.70
C ASP A 300 -8.29 -1.42 19.15
N ILE A 301 -8.21 -2.08 17.99
CA ILE A 301 -9.36 -2.81 17.41
C ILE A 301 -9.69 -4.13 18.14
N LYS A 302 -8.72 -4.71 18.87
CA LYS A 302 -8.95 -5.89 19.74
C LYS A 302 -9.64 -5.49 21.04
N GLU A 303 -9.18 -4.41 21.65
CA GLU A 303 -9.66 -3.97 22.96
C GLU A 303 -10.98 -3.19 22.90
N LYS A 304 -11.19 -2.38 21.85
CA LYS A 304 -12.41 -1.58 21.61
C LYS A 304 -12.84 -0.72 22.83
N LYS A 305 -11.87 -0.23 23.62
CA LYS A 305 -12.10 0.47 24.91
C LYS A 305 -12.42 1.96 24.79
N ASP A 306 -11.96 2.63 23.74
CA ASP A 306 -12.19 4.06 23.52
C ASP A 306 -13.16 4.27 22.35
N GLU A 307 -14.33 4.86 22.64
CA GLU A 307 -15.40 5.09 21.66
C GLU A 307 -15.05 6.13 20.58
N ASP A 308 -13.95 6.88 20.72
CA ASP A 308 -13.43 7.77 19.70
C ASP A 308 -12.46 7.07 18.74
N LEU A 309 -12.04 5.83 19.03
CA LEU A 309 -11.26 5.04 18.08
C LEU A 309 -12.21 4.27 17.14
N LEU A 310 -11.91 4.32 15.84
CA LEU A 310 -12.69 3.68 14.80
C LEU A 310 -12.39 2.18 14.73
N VAL A 311 -13.45 1.39 14.54
CA VAL A 311 -13.36 -0.02 14.12
C VAL A 311 -14.41 -0.24 13.04
N LEU A 312 -13.99 -0.46 11.80
CA LEU A 312 -14.89 -0.84 10.70
C LEU A 312 -15.28 -2.32 10.83
N PRO A 313 -16.38 -2.78 10.20
CA PRO A 313 -16.69 -4.20 10.10
C PRO A 313 -15.56 -5.05 9.51
N THR A 314 -14.80 -4.53 8.54
CA THR A 314 -13.59 -5.19 8.02
C THR A 314 -12.43 -5.21 9.00
N ASP A 315 -12.25 -4.21 9.87
CA ASP A 315 -11.23 -4.23 10.92
C ASP A 315 -11.60 -5.25 12.02
N ALA A 316 -12.87 -5.31 12.41
CA ALA A 316 -13.37 -6.25 13.41
C ALA A 316 -13.15 -7.72 12.98
N ALA A 317 -13.32 -7.99 11.69
CA ALA A 317 -13.13 -9.31 11.11
C ALA A 317 -11.72 -9.89 11.30
N LEU A 318 -10.68 -9.07 11.49
CA LEU A 318 -9.32 -9.54 11.76
C LEU A 318 -9.22 -10.34 13.07
N PHE A 319 -10.08 -10.08 14.06
CA PHE A 319 -10.10 -10.80 15.34
C PHE A 319 -11.30 -11.76 15.49
N GLU A 320 -12.24 -11.73 14.54
CA GLU A 320 -13.43 -12.59 14.52
C GLU A 320 -13.24 -13.82 13.61
N ASP A 321 -12.49 -13.69 12.50
CA ASP A 321 -12.16 -14.81 11.62
C ASP A 321 -11.04 -15.70 12.22
N PRO A 322 -11.21 -17.05 12.24
CA PRO A 322 -10.25 -17.95 12.87
C PRO A 322 -8.83 -17.92 12.29
N SER A 323 -8.66 -17.66 11.00
CA SER A 323 -7.33 -17.62 10.36
C SER A 323 -6.69 -16.25 10.48
N PHE A 324 -7.44 -15.17 10.24
CA PHE A 324 -6.91 -13.81 10.40
C PHE A 324 -6.47 -13.53 11.83
N LYS A 325 -7.23 -14.03 12.81
CA LYS A 325 -6.94 -13.84 14.24
C LYS A 325 -5.54 -14.30 14.63
N VAL A 326 -5.01 -15.38 14.02
CA VAL A 326 -3.65 -15.88 14.29
C VAL A 326 -2.60 -14.79 14.01
N TYR A 327 -2.74 -14.07 12.90
CA TYR A 327 -1.84 -12.99 12.52
C TYR A 327 -2.14 -11.70 13.31
N ALA A 328 -3.42 -11.40 13.57
CA ALA A 328 -3.82 -10.19 14.28
C ALA A 328 -3.37 -10.22 15.76
N GLU A 329 -3.46 -11.38 16.42
CA GLU A 329 -2.93 -11.57 17.78
C GLU A 329 -1.39 -11.50 17.79
N LYS A 330 -0.72 -12.16 16.84
CA LYS A 330 0.74 -12.06 16.66
C LYS A 330 1.19 -10.61 16.54
N TYR A 331 0.55 -9.81 15.66
CA TYR A 331 0.94 -8.42 15.43
C TYR A 331 0.59 -7.48 16.59
N ALA A 332 -0.45 -7.78 17.38
CA ALA A 332 -0.75 -7.01 18.59
C ALA A 332 0.33 -7.15 19.67
N GLU A 333 0.97 -8.33 19.75
CA GLU A 333 2.00 -8.65 20.74
C GLU A 333 3.42 -8.34 20.23
N ASP A 334 3.70 -8.61 18.96
CA ASP A 334 5.01 -8.50 18.32
C ASP A 334 5.01 -7.46 17.17
N GLN A 335 5.56 -6.29 17.47
CA GLN A 335 5.71 -5.20 16.49
C GLN A 335 6.78 -5.51 15.43
N GLU A 336 7.83 -6.27 15.77
CA GLU A 336 8.92 -6.58 14.83
C GLU A 336 8.44 -7.55 13.76
N ALA A 337 7.66 -8.56 14.16
CA ALA A 337 6.95 -9.43 13.23
C ALA A 337 5.97 -8.66 12.33
N PHE A 338 5.18 -7.73 12.90
CA PHE A 338 4.30 -6.87 12.12
C PHE A 338 5.11 -6.06 11.09
N PHE A 339 6.18 -5.39 11.52
CA PHE A 339 7.01 -4.56 10.65
C PHE A 339 7.64 -5.35 9.50
N LYS A 340 8.14 -6.57 9.78
CA LYS A 340 8.68 -7.46 8.76
C LYS A 340 7.60 -7.89 7.76
N ASP A 341 6.49 -8.46 8.25
CA ASP A 341 5.44 -9.00 7.39
C ASP A 341 4.71 -7.87 6.61
N TYR A 342 4.60 -6.66 7.18
CA TYR A 342 4.10 -5.45 6.50
C TYR A 342 5.04 -4.98 5.39
N ALA A 343 6.35 -4.90 5.62
CA ALA A 343 7.30 -4.45 4.61
C ALA A 343 7.31 -5.37 3.38
N GLU A 344 7.23 -6.68 3.60
CA GLU A 344 7.11 -7.68 2.54
C GLU A 344 5.79 -7.54 1.77
N ALA A 345 4.66 -7.42 2.48
CA ALA A 345 3.34 -7.29 1.86
C ALA A 345 3.15 -5.97 1.10
N HIS A 346 3.64 -4.85 1.64
CA HIS A 346 3.57 -3.52 1.01
C HIS A 346 4.44 -3.45 -0.26
N ALA A 347 5.66 -4.00 -0.20
CA ALA A 347 6.49 -4.12 -1.40
C ALA A 347 5.82 -5.00 -2.46
N LYS A 348 5.26 -6.16 -2.10
CA LYS A 348 4.51 -7.03 -3.04
C LYS A 348 3.31 -6.29 -3.66
N LEU A 349 2.48 -5.67 -2.83
CA LEU A 349 1.35 -4.82 -3.21
C LEU A 349 1.74 -3.76 -4.26
N SER A 350 2.76 -2.95 -3.97
CA SER A 350 3.17 -1.83 -4.85
C SER A 350 3.65 -2.28 -6.24
N ASN A 351 3.94 -3.57 -6.41
CA ASN A 351 4.38 -4.18 -7.67
C ASN A 351 3.24 -4.89 -8.42
N LEU A 352 2.04 -4.99 -7.84
CA LEU A 352 0.90 -5.68 -8.46
C LEU A 352 0.45 -4.96 -9.74
N GLY A 353 0.23 -5.74 -10.80
CA GLY A 353 -0.26 -5.24 -12.09
C GLY A 353 0.72 -4.40 -12.92
N ALA A 354 1.64 -3.71 -12.28
CA ALA A 354 2.64 -2.84 -12.90
C ALA A 354 3.39 -3.49 -14.07
N LYS A 355 3.79 -2.65 -15.03
CA LYS A 355 4.74 -2.99 -16.08
C LYS A 355 6.00 -2.15 -15.85
N PHE A 356 7.16 -2.80 -15.79
CA PHE A 356 8.44 -2.15 -15.53
C PHE A 356 9.29 -2.05 -16.80
N ASP A 357 10.10 -1.00 -16.89
CA ASP A 357 11.23 -0.89 -17.82
C ASP A 357 12.48 -0.40 -17.04
N PRO A 358 13.58 -1.17 -16.94
CA PRO A 358 13.74 -2.55 -17.42
C PRO A 358 12.74 -3.52 -16.74
N PRO A 359 12.50 -4.72 -17.30
CA PRO A 359 11.46 -5.65 -16.80
C PRO A 359 11.57 -6.02 -15.32
N ASP A 360 12.78 -6.10 -14.78
CA ASP A 360 13.01 -6.38 -13.35
C ASP A 360 12.75 -5.16 -12.44
N GLY A 361 12.65 -3.95 -13.01
CA GLY A 361 12.70 -2.68 -12.30
C GLY A 361 14.11 -2.32 -11.82
N PHE A 362 14.24 -1.24 -11.05
CA PHE A 362 15.49 -0.83 -10.41
C PHE A 362 15.29 -0.32 -8.98
N SER A 363 16.35 -0.36 -8.19
CA SER A 363 16.42 0.24 -6.85
C SER A 363 17.05 1.64 -6.94
N ILE A 364 16.59 2.57 -6.10
CA ILE A 364 17.19 3.90 -5.93
C ILE A 364 18.01 4.02 -4.63
N ASP A 365 18.16 2.92 -3.90
CA ASP A 365 18.87 2.85 -2.61
C ASP A 365 20.16 2.04 -2.67
N ASP A 366 20.44 1.36 -3.79
CA ASP A 366 21.63 0.52 -3.93
C ASP A 366 22.93 1.34 -3.96
N ASP A 367 22.88 2.63 -4.31
CA ASP A 367 24.04 3.53 -4.19
C ASP A 367 24.42 3.86 -2.74
N LEU A 368 23.54 3.56 -1.76
CA LEU A 368 23.90 3.60 -0.33
C LEU A 368 24.58 2.30 0.14
N LYS A 369 24.69 1.28 -0.72
CA LYS A 369 25.53 0.09 -0.51
C LYS A 369 26.93 0.32 -1.08
N GLU A 370 27.57 1.44 -0.73
CA GLU A 370 28.99 1.61 -1.03
C GLU A 370 29.80 0.44 -0.42
N ALA A 371 30.35 -0.38 -1.31
CA ALA A 371 31.47 -1.29 -1.08
C ALA A 371 31.47 -2.07 0.27
N GLN A 372 30.51 -2.97 0.45
CA GLN A 372 30.94 -4.32 0.85
C GLN A 372 31.59 -4.94 -0.38
N PRO A 373 32.93 -5.10 -0.44
CA PRO A 373 33.54 -5.80 -1.57
C PRO A 373 32.96 -7.22 -1.60
N GLU A 374 32.39 -7.64 -2.74
CA GLU A 374 31.97 -9.04 -2.88
C GLU A 374 33.15 -9.92 -2.50
N LYS A 375 32.95 -10.78 -1.49
CA LYS A 375 33.98 -11.72 -1.05
C LYS A 375 34.37 -12.54 -2.27
N PHE A 376 35.60 -12.38 -2.77
CA PHE A 376 36.03 -12.96 -4.04
C PHE A 376 35.92 -14.49 -3.99
N VAL A 377 34.84 -15.04 -4.57
CA VAL A 377 34.63 -16.48 -4.72
C VAL A 377 35.23 -16.89 -6.05
N ALA A 378 36.50 -17.32 -6.04
CA ALA A 378 37.21 -17.80 -7.22
C ALA A 378 36.42 -18.86 -8.03
N ALA A 379 35.61 -19.68 -7.35
CA ALA A 379 34.75 -20.68 -7.96
C ALA A 379 33.67 -20.12 -8.91
N LYS A 380 33.20 -18.86 -8.75
CA LYS A 380 32.27 -18.22 -9.70
C LYS A 380 32.94 -17.89 -11.06
N TYR A 381 34.26 -17.73 -11.08
CA TYR A 381 35.04 -17.32 -12.26
C TYR A 381 35.82 -18.47 -12.90
N SER A 382 35.84 -19.66 -12.27
CA SER A 382 36.44 -20.86 -12.83
C SER A 382 35.42 -21.67 -13.65
N SER A 383 35.05 -21.14 -14.82
CA SER A 383 34.16 -21.81 -15.78
C SER A 383 34.84 -22.09 -17.12
N GLY A 384 35.71 -23.12 -17.10
CA GLY A 384 36.35 -23.69 -18.29
C GLY A 384 37.60 -22.94 -18.76
N ASN A 385 38.51 -23.68 -19.41
CA ASN A 385 39.70 -23.12 -20.05
C ASN A 385 39.31 -22.28 -21.28
N ARG A 386 38.93 -21.02 -21.05
CA ARG A 386 38.87 -19.98 -22.08
C ARG A 386 40.21 -19.26 -22.12
N GLU A 387 40.84 -19.21 -23.29
CA GLU A 387 41.95 -18.30 -23.49
C GLU A 387 41.50 -16.85 -23.22
N LEU A 388 42.38 -16.08 -22.57
CA LEU A 388 42.18 -14.64 -22.38
C LEU A 388 42.03 -13.95 -23.73
N SER A 389 41.11 -12.98 -23.82
CA SER A 389 41.01 -12.13 -25.02
C SER A 389 42.31 -11.37 -25.23
N ASP A 390 42.63 -11.02 -26.48
CA ASP A 390 43.88 -10.31 -26.77
C ASP A 390 43.93 -8.91 -26.14
N SER A 391 42.77 -8.29 -25.89
CA SER A 391 42.66 -7.06 -25.09
C SER A 391 43.02 -7.27 -23.61
N MET A 392 42.61 -8.39 -23.00
CA MET A 392 43.03 -8.74 -21.63
C MET A 392 44.51 -9.11 -21.58
N LYS A 393 45.02 -9.87 -22.56
CA LYS A 393 46.46 -10.19 -22.68
C LYS A 393 47.30 -8.91 -22.82
N GLN A 394 46.87 -7.95 -23.63
CA GLN A 394 47.54 -6.64 -23.77
C GLN A 394 47.51 -5.84 -22.47
N LYS A 395 46.36 -5.77 -21.78
CA LYS A 395 46.27 -5.03 -20.51
C LYS A 395 47.13 -5.66 -19.41
N ILE A 396 47.11 -6.98 -19.28
CA ILE A 396 47.97 -7.72 -18.33
C ILE A 396 49.45 -7.50 -18.65
N ARG A 397 49.84 -7.50 -19.93
CA ARG A 397 51.21 -7.18 -20.35
C ARG A 397 51.60 -5.75 -19.99
N ALA A 398 50.73 -4.78 -20.27
CA ALA A 398 50.98 -3.38 -19.94
C ALA A 398 51.14 -3.14 -18.44
N GLU A 399 50.33 -3.79 -17.59
CA GLU A 399 50.49 -3.69 -16.13
C GLU A 399 51.74 -4.43 -15.63
N TYR A 400 52.10 -5.58 -16.21
CA TYR A 400 53.33 -6.32 -15.90
C TYR A 400 54.59 -5.52 -16.27
N GLU A 401 54.57 -4.84 -17.42
CA GLU A 401 55.63 -3.93 -17.87
C GLU A 401 55.71 -2.66 -17.00
N ALA A 402 54.56 -2.11 -16.59
CA ALA A 402 54.49 -0.94 -15.71
C ALA A 402 55.11 -1.17 -14.32
N ILE A 403 55.04 -2.40 -13.79
CA ILE A 403 55.72 -2.79 -12.53
C ILE A 403 57.17 -3.28 -12.74
N GLY A 404 57.73 -3.10 -13.95
CA GLY A 404 59.14 -3.36 -14.25
C GLY A 404 59.49 -4.80 -14.63
N GLY A 405 58.49 -5.64 -14.92
CA GLY A 405 58.68 -6.97 -15.47
C GLY A 405 58.82 -6.96 -16.99
N SER A 406 59.65 -7.84 -17.54
CA SER A 406 59.69 -8.10 -18.99
C SER A 406 59.92 -9.60 -19.27
N PRO A 407 59.81 -10.06 -20.53
CA PRO A 407 60.15 -11.44 -20.90
C PRO A 407 61.58 -11.84 -20.52
N ASP A 408 62.54 -10.92 -20.69
CA ASP A 408 63.96 -11.13 -20.40
C ASP A 408 64.34 -10.75 -18.95
N LYS A 409 63.43 -10.09 -18.23
CA LYS A 409 63.57 -9.70 -16.83
C LYS A 409 62.31 -10.09 -16.05
N PRO A 410 62.09 -11.40 -15.80
CA PRO A 410 60.99 -11.83 -14.95
C PRO A 410 61.12 -11.22 -13.56
N LEU A 411 59.99 -10.79 -12.99
CA LEU A 411 59.95 -10.23 -11.64
C LEU A 411 60.46 -11.29 -10.64
N GLN A 412 61.58 -10.99 -10.00
CA GLN A 412 62.20 -11.86 -8.99
C GLN A 412 61.19 -12.05 -7.85
N SER A 413 60.69 -13.28 -7.70
CA SER A 413 59.57 -13.59 -6.81
C SER A 413 59.93 -13.35 -5.34
N ASN A 414 59.00 -12.72 -4.60
CA ASN A 414 58.60 -13.20 -3.26
C ASN A 414 57.40 -12.46 -2.64
N TYR A 415 56.77 -11.49 -3.32
CA TYR A 415 55.52 -10.88 -2.81
C TYR A 415 54.43 -11.92 -2.51
N PHE A 416 54.19 -12.86 -3.43
CA PHE A 416 53.14 -13.88 -3.25
C PHE A 416 53.46 -14.87 -2.12
N LEU A 417 54.74 -15.28 -1.98
CA LEU A 417 55.17 -16.16 -0.89
C LEU A 417 55.10 -15.47 0.47
N ASN A 418 55.54 -14.21 0.56
CA ASN A 418 55.47 -13.42 1.79
C ASN A 418 54.02 -13.16 2.21
N ILE A 419 53.11 -12.90 1.27
CA ILE A 419 51.66 -12.77 1.54
C ILE A 419 51.10 -14.09 2.09
N MET A 420 51.42 -15.23 1.48
CA MET A 420 50.96 -16.55 1.95
C MET A 420 51.51 -16.90 3.35
N ILE A 421 52.78 -16.61 3.63
CA ILE A 421 53.39 -16.81 4.96
C ILE A 421 52.75 -15.88 6.00
N PHE A 422 52.48 -14.62 5.65
CA PHE A 422 51.83 -13.66 6.54
C PHE A 422 50.38 -14.06 6.88
N ILE A 423 49.61 -14.51 5.89
CA ILE A 423 48.25 -15.02 6.10
C ILE A 423 48.27 -16.30 6.96
N ALA A 424 49.21 -17.22 6.72
CA ALA A 424 49.35 -18.43 7.54
C ALA A 424 49.73 -18.09 8.99
N GLY A 425 50.63 -17.12 9.21
CA GLY A 425 51.00 -16.64 10.53
C GLY A 425 49.82 -16.00 11.28
N LEU A 426 49.04 -15.15 10.59
CA LEU A 426 47.83 -14.54 11.16
C LEU A 426 46.77 -15.59 11.53
N ALA A 427 46.54 -16.59 10.67
CA ALA A 427 45.60 -17.68 10.95
C ALA A 427 46.03 -18.54 12.16
N LEU A 428 47.33 -18.75 12.36
CA LEU A 428 47.84 -19.47 13.53
C LEU A 428 47.70 -18.64 14.81
N LEU A 429 47.97 -17.33 14.74
CA LEU A 429 47.83 -16.40 15.87
C LEU A 429 46.38 -16.24 16.32
N THR A 430 45.42 -16.10 15.40
CA THR A 430 43.99 -16.05 15.75
C THR A 430 43.50 -17.39 16.32
N SER A 431 43.98 -18.52 15.80
CA SER A 431 43.69 -19.85 16.37
C SER A 431 44.25 -20.08 17.78
N LEU A 432 45.29 -19.34 18.20
CA LEU A 432 45.95 -19.50 19.51
C LEU A 432 45.49 -18.47 20.55
N LEU A 433 44.97 -17.31 20.11
CA LEU A 433 44.60 -16.20 21.01
C LEU A 433 43.10 -16.08 21.31
N GLY A 434 42.24 -16.88 20.67
CA GLY A 434 40.90 -17.19 21.18
C GLY A 434 39.97 -16.00 21.40
N ASN A 435 39.81 -15.13 20.38
CA ASN A 435 38.69 -14.20 20.23
C ASN A 435 38.55 -13.83 18.73
#